data_AF-A0A1I7SLJ4-F1
#
_entry.id   AF-A0A1I7SLJ4-F1
#
_cell.length_a   1.000
_cell.length_b   1.000
_cell.length_c   1.000
_cell.angle_alpha   90.00
_cell.angle_beta   90.00
_cell.angle_gamma   90.00
#
_symmetry.space_group_name_H-M   'P 1'
#
loop_
_entity.id
_entity.type
_entity.pdbx_description
1 polymer ?
#
loop_
_entity_poly.entity_id
_entity_poly.type
_entity_poly.pdbx_seq_one_letter_code
_entity_poly.pdbx_strand_id
1 'polypeptide(L)'
;MVSTTWAKIFSAIFLILYGVISLILLFVGLNTTIALVLGLGMLFLTFLTLLYLVGIQKKNDWIMIPFVVSEMIIRVFIGFLVGAIWIAYLLALFDLVQFESPFESIGNLQFLFLFALGATLSFALWIRLLLVFYDGYRKVKKENDRKRMEKEASEHYYMRITTARPSKI
;
A
#
# COMPACT_ATOMS: atom_id res chain seq x y z
N MET A 1 -11.92 -16.62 2.64
CA MET A 1 -12.19 -15.32 3.28
C MET A 1 -11.23 -15.15 4.45
N VAL A 2 -10.25 -14.25 4.36
CA VAL A 2 -9.40 -13.90 5.51
C VAL A 2 -10.23 -13.04 6.45
N SER A 3 -10.31 -13.39 7.74
CA SER A 3 -11.08 -12.61 8.71
C SER A 3 -10.48 -11.21 8.84
N THR A 4 -11.33 -10.20 9.03
CA THR A 4 -10.93 -8.79 9.21
C THR A 4 -9.97 -8.58 10.39
N THR A 5 -9.91 -9.54 11.31
CA THR A 5 -8.97 -9.54 12.44
C THR A 5 -7.55 -9.86 11.98
N TRP A 6 -7.38 -10.88 11.14
CA TRP A 6 -6.08 -11.24 10.57
C TRP A 6 -5.51 -10.11 9.71
N ALA A 7 -6.36 -9.46 8.91
CA ALA A 7 -5.98 -8.29 8.13
C ALA A 7 -5.36 -7.17 9.00
N LYS A 8 -5.96 -6.89 10.15
CA LYS A 8 -5.46 -5.88 11.10
C LYS A 8 -4.16 -6.32 11.76
N ILE A 9 -4.06 -7.60 12.16
CA ILE A 9 -2.83 -8.15 12.78
C ILE A 9 -1.67 -8.06 11.79
N PHE A 10 -1.86 -8.52 10.54
CA PHE A 10 -0.83 -8.40 9.51
C PHE A 10 -0.47 -6.93 9.25
N SER A 11 -1.46 -6.05 9.08
CA SER A 11 -1.20 -4.62 8.85
C SER A 11 -0.41 -3.98 10.01
N ALA A 12 -0.67 -4.39 11.26
CA ALA A 12 0.08 -3.92 12.43
C ALA A 12 1.52 -4.44 12.46
N ILE A 13 1.74 -5.71 12.12
CA ILE A 13 3.09 -6.28 11.99
C ILE A 13 3.88 -5.53 10.92
N PHE A 14 3.27 -5.29 9.75
CA PHE A 14 3.91 -4.54 8.66
C PHE A 14 4.16 -3.08 9.02
N LEU A 15 3.26 -2.42 9.75
CA LEU A 15 3.46 -1.07 10.28
C LEU A 15 4.75 -1.01 11.12
N ILE A 16 4.91 -1.96 12.05
CA ILE A 16 6.11 -2.04 12.91
C ILE A 16 7.34 -2.32 12.05
N LEU A 17 7.25 -3.26 11.12
CA LEU A 17 8.37 -3.64 10.25
C LEU A 17 8.84 -2.47 9.40
N TYR A 18 7.93 -1.77 8.72
CA TYR A 18 8.25 -0.59 7.89
C TYR A 18 8.75 0.57 8.74
N GLY A 19 8.17 0.80 9.91
CA GLY A 19 8.62 1.83 10.85
C GLY A 19 10.07 1.60 11.25
N VAL A 20 10.40 0.38 11.69
CA VAL A 20 11.76 0.00 12.08
C VAL A 20 12.73 0.09 10.89
N ILE A 21 12.38 -0.45 9.74
CA ILE A 21 13.22 -0.39 8.53
C ILE A 21 13.44 1.06 8.09
N SER A 22 12.40 1.91 8.15
CA SER A 22 12.52 3.33 7.79
C SER A 22 13.48 4.08 8.72
N LEU A 23 13.43 3.81 10.03
CA LEU A 23 14.33 4.41 11.00
C LEU A 23 15.78 3.98 10.75
N ILE A 24 16.01 2.70 10.47
CA ILE A 24 17.33 2.17 10.13
C ILE A 24 17.84 2.82 8.83
N LEU A 25 17.01 2.89 7.79
CA LEU A 25 17.38 3.48 6.50
C LEU A 25 17.63 4.99 6.59
N LEU A 26 16.88 5.72 7.41
CA LEU A 26 17.14 7.15 7.66
C LEU A 26 18.43 7.36 8.45
N PHE A 27 18.69 6.51 9.45
CA PHE A 27 19.93 6.55 10.22
C PHE A 27 21.15 6.28 9.33
N VAL A 28 21.08 5.28 8.44
CA VAL A 28 22.12 4.98 7.45
C VAL A 28 22.16 6.05 6.32
N GLY A 29 21.01 6.60 5.96
CA GLY A 29 20.81 7.55 4.86
C GLY A 29 21.32 8.96 5.11
N LEU A 30 21.78 9.28 6.33
CA LEU A 30 22.55 10.50 6.58
C LEU A 30 23.81 10.58 5.70
N ASN A 31 24.34 9.43 5.26
CA ASN A 31 25.56 9.36 4.45
C ASN A 31 25.31 9.03 2.97
N THR A 32 24.09 8.61 2.59
CA THR A 32 23.79 8.19 1.21
C THR A 32 22.39 8.66 0.78
N THR A 33 22.34 9.48 -0.27
CA THR A 33 21.09 10.04 -0.82
C THR A 33 20.08 8.96 -1.19
N ILE A 34 20.55 7.80 -1.66
CA ILE A 34 19.70 6.66 -2.03
C ILE A 34 18.98 6.09 -0.80
N ALA A 35 19.68 5.88 0.32
CA ALA A 35 19.07 5.36 1.53
C ALA A 35 18.11 6.37 2.18
N LEU A 36 18.39 7.67 2.04
CA LEU A 36 17.45 8.72 2.46
C LEU A 36 16.12 8.65 1.69
N VAL A 37 16.18 8.56 0.35
CA VAL A 37 14.98 8.46 -0.50
C VAL A 37 14.19 7.19 -0.18
N LEU A 38 14.88 6.06 0.00
CA LEU A 38 14.24 4.80 0.40
C LEU A 38 13.62 4.88 1.81
N GLY A 39 14.31 5.50 2.76
CA GLY A 39 13.82 5.72 4.12
C GLY A 39 12.55 6.56 4.14
N LEU A 40 12.50 7.65 3.38
CA LEU A 40 11.32 8.49 3.22
C LEU A 40 10.15 7.74 2.56
N GLY A 41 10.43 6.93 1.53
CA GLY A 41 9.43 6.08 0.88
C GLY A 41 8.80 5.06 1.86
N MET A 42 9.62 4.42 2.69
CA MET A 42 9.15 3.48 3.72
C MET A 42 8.38 4.18 4.85
N LEU A 43 8.77 5.41 5.22
CA LEU A 43 8.02 6.24 6.16
C LEU A 43 6.64 6.60 5.62
N PHE A 44 6.57 7.00 4.35
CA PHE A 44 5.31 7.30 3.69
C PHE A 44 4.38 6.07 3.69
N LEU A 45 4.91 4.88 3.38
CA LEU A 45 4.16 3.63 3.47
C LEU A 45 3.70 3.28 4.90
N THR A 46 4.53 3.57 5.89
CA THR A 46 4.18 3.40 7.31
C THR A 46 3.03 4.32 7.68
N PHE A 47 3.09 5.59 7.28
CA PHE A 47 2.02 6.56 7.47
C PHE A 47 0.73 6.12 6.78
N LEU A 48 0.82 5.62 5.55
CA LEU A 48 -0.35 5.10 4.85
C LEU A 48 -0.97 3.91 5.59
N THR A 49 -0.16 2.95 6.02
CA THR A 49 -0.61 1.77 6.78
C THR A 49 -1.27 2.18 8.11
N LEU A 50 -0.74 3.24 8.76
CA LEU A 50 -1.32 3.82 9.97
C LEU A 50 -2.71 4.41 9.72
N LEU A 51 -2.86 5.21 8.64
CA LEU A 51 -4.15 5.77 8.25
C LEU A 51 -5.21 4.67 8.03
N TYR A 52 -4.78 3.51 7.55
CA TYR A 52 -5.67 2.37 7.43
C TYR A 52 -6.09 1.75 8.76
N LEU A 53 -5.15 1.54 9.67
CA LEU A 53 -5.43 1.01 11.00
C LEU A 53 -6.36 1.93 11.80
N VAL A 54 -6.10 3.25 11.76
CA VAL A 54 -6.94 4.26 12.46
C VAL A 54 -8.32 4.36 11.80
N GLY A 55 -8.46 3.94 10.54
CA GLY A 55 -9.74 3.93 9.83
C GLY A 55 -10.25 5.32 9.48
N ILE A 56 -9.38 6.32 9.44
CA ILE A 56 -9.72 7.71 9.05
C ILE A 56 -10.39 7.74 7.67
N GLN A 57 -9.90 6.90 6.76
CA GLN A 57 -10.46 6.69 5.42
C GLN A 57 -11.90 6.17 5.40
N LYS A 58 -12.44 5.59 6.49
CA LYS A 58 -13.85 5.18 6.55
C LYS A 58 -14.80 6.37 6.69
N LYS A 59 -14.28 7.54 7.09
CA LYS A 59 -15.09 8.74 7.35
C LYS A 59 -15.12 9.70 6.16
N ASN A 60 -14.18 9.59 5.20
CA ASN A 60 -14.10 10.51 4.07
C ASN A 60 -13.68 9.81 2.78
N ASP A 61 -14.64 9.67 1.85
CA ASP A 61 -14.43 9.05 0.53
C ASP A 61 -13.37 9.78 -0.31
N TRP A 62 -13.25 11.11 -0.15
CA TRP A 62 -12.29 11.92 -0.89
C TRP A 62 -10.83 11.62 -0.51
N ILE A 63 -10.59 11.15 0.71
CA ILE A 63 -9.25 10.78 1.18
C ILE A 63 -8.97 9.31 0.85
N MET A 64 -10.01 8.47 0.84
CA MET A 64 -9.90 7.05 0.59
C MET A 64 -9.46 6.72 -0.85
N ILE A 65 -9.94 7.45 -1.86
CA ILE A 65 -9.58 7.20 -3.27
C ILE A 65 -8.10 7.50 -3.55
N PRO A 66 -7.56 8.70 -3.25
CA PRO A 66 -6.14 8.99 -3.44
C PRO A 66 -5.23 8.05 -2.63
N PHE A 67 -5.70 7.61 -1.47
CA PHE A 67 -4.99 6.64 -0.64
C PHE A 67 -4.76 5.31 -1.39
N VAL A 68 -5.84 4.68 -1.86
CA VAL A 68 -5.75 3.41 -2.60
C VAL A 68 -4.93 3.57 -3.88
N VAL A 69 -5.11 4.70 -4.59
CA VAL A 69 -4.36 4.98 -5.82
C VAL A 69 -2.86 5.12 -5.53
N SER A 70 -2.47 5.88 -4.51
CA SER A 70 -1.06 6.04 -4.14
C SER A 70 -0.42 4.73 -3.71
N GLU A 71 -1.15 3.89 -2.97
CA GLU A 71 -0.70 2.55 -2.59
C GLU A 71 -0.50 1.64 -3.81
N MET A 72 -1.41 1.67 -4.77
CA MET A 72 -1.26 0.94 -6.04
C MET A 72 -0.04 1.41 -6.82
N ILE A 73 0.16 2.71 -6.96
CA ILE A 73 1.31 3.29 -7.69
C ILE A 73 2.63 2.82 -7.06
N ILE A 74 2.76 2.90 -5.73
CA ILE A 74 3.99 2.48 -5.04
C ILE A 74 4.27 0.99 -5.27
N ARG A 75 3.25 0.14 -5.20
CA ARG A 75 3.41 -1.30 -5.41
C ARG A 75 3.81 -1.61 -6.85
N VAL A 76 3.21 -0.93 -7.83
CA VAL A 76 3.62 -1.06 -9.24
C VAL A 76 5.09 -0.66 -9.40
N PHE A 77 5.50 0.46 -8.81
CA PHE A 77 6.88 0.91 -8.85
C PHE A 77 7.85 -0.10 -8.22
N ILE A 78 7.52 -0.67 -7.07
CA ILE A 78 8.32 -1.73 -6.44
C ILE A 78 8.36 -2.98 -7.31
N GLY A 79 7.25 -3.36 -7.95
CA GLY A 79 7.21 -4.46 -8.92
C GLY A 79 8.19 -4.24 -10.08
N PHE A 80 8.27 -3.01 -10.60
CA PHE A 80 9.27 -2.64 -11.60
C PHE A 80 10.70 -2.79 -11.08
N LEU A 81 10.98 -2.36 -9.84
CA LEU A 81 12.30 -2.54 -9.24
C LEU A 81 12.68 -4.02 -9.09
N VAL A 82 11.74 -4.87 -8.66
CA VAL A 82 11.95 -6.33 -8.61
C VAL A 82 12.27 -6.89 -9.99
N GLY A 83 11.53 -6.45 -11.01
CA GLY A 83 11.82 -6.82 -12.41
C GLY A 83 13.22 -6.38 -12.85
N ALA A 84 13.62 -5.16 -12.51
CA ALA A 84 14.96 -4.65 -12.81
C ALA A 84 16.07 -5.46 -12.11
N ILE A 85 15.86 -5.89 -10.86
CA ILE A 85 16.79 -6.76 -10.13
C ILE A 85 16.93 -8.11 -10.85
N TRP A 86 15.84 -8.71 -11.33
CA TRP A 86 15.90 -9.94 -12.12
C TRP A 86 16.65 -9.75 -13.44
N ILE A 87 16.43 -8.63 -14.13
CA ILE A 87 17.18 -8.30 -15.35
C ILE A 87 18.68 -8.16 -15.02
N ALA A 88 19.03 -7.46 -13.94
CA ALA A 88 20.41 -7.31 -13.50
C ALA A 88 21.06 -8.67 -13.20
N TYR A 89 20.34 -9.58 -12.55
CA TYR A 89 20.80 -10.96 -12.32
C TYR A 89 21.02 -11.72 -13.64
N LEU A 90 20.09 -11.62 -14.59
CA LEU A 90 20.24 -12.25 -15.91
C LEU A 90 21.45 -11.69 -16.67
N LEU A 91 21.68 -10.38 -16.63
CA LEU A 91 22.85 -9.77 -17.24
C LEU A 91 24.15 -10.20 -16.56
N ALA A 92 24.14 -10.33 -15.23
CA ALA A 92 25.29 -10.83 -14.47
C ALA A 92 25.62 -12.29 -14.79
N LEU A 93 24.65 -13.12 -15.17
CA LEU A 93 24.90 -14.51 -15.61
C LEU A 93 25.74 -14.58 -16.90
N PHE A 94 25.62 -13.58 -17.76
CA PHE A 94 26.40 -13.47 -19.01
C PHE A 94 27.64 -12.59 -18.85
N ASP A 95 28.01 -12.24 -17.62
CA ASP A 95 29.11 -11.32 -17.30
C ASP A 95 29.00 -9.95 -18.00
N LEU A 96 27.77 -9.53 -18.34
CA LEU A 96 27.49 -8.25 -18.98
C LEU A 96 27.43 -7.09 -17.98
N VAL A 97 27.23 -7.41 -16.69
CA VAL A 97 27.16 -6.45 -15.59
C VAL A 97 27.94 -7.02 -14.40
N GLN A 98 28.91 -6.25 -13.92
CA GLN A 98 29.65 -6.57 -12.70
C GLN A 98 28.99 -5.88 -11.51
N PHE A 99 28.70 -6.65 -10.47
CA PHE A 99 28.13 -6.17 -9.22
C PHE A 99 28.99 -6.71 -8.09
N GLU A 100 29.39 -5.87 -7.14
CA GLU A 100 30.21 -6.31 -6.01
C GLU A 100 29.31 -6.68 -4.83
N SER A 101 29.44 -7.91 -4.35
CA SER A 101 28.75 -8.36 -3.14
C SER A 101 29.25 -7.55 -1.94
N PRO A 102 28.35 -7.01 -1.10
CA PRO A 102 28.75 -6.37 0.15
C PRO A 102 29.23 -7.38 1.21
N PHE A 103 29.14 -8.69 0.92
CA PHE A 103 29.57 -9.77 1.79
C PHE A 103 30.72 -10.54 1.15
N GLU A 104 31.88 -10.53 1.80
CA GLU A 104 33.08 -11.24 1.34
C GLU A 104 32.88 -12.76 1.23
N SER A 105 31.93 -13.33 1.97
CA SER A 105 31.66 -14.77 2.02
C SER A 105 30.75 -15.29 0.90
N ILE A 106 30.11 -14.40 0.12
CA ILE A 106 29.11 -14.78 -0.90
C ILE A 106 29.54 -14.21 -2.25
N GLY A 107 29.55 -15.07 -3.28
CA GLY A 107 29.85 -14.62 -4.64
C GLY A 107 28.78 -13.68 -5.21
N ASN A 108 29.18 -12.74 -6.07
CA ASN A 108 28.33 -11.71 -6.65
C ASN A 108 27.02 -12.25 -7.26
N LEU A 109 27.11 -13.34 -8.03
CA LEU A 109 25.96 -14.01 -8.64
C LEU A 109 25.01 -14.63 -7.60
N GLN A 110 25.57 -15.24 -6.55
CA GLN A 110 24.78 -15.85 -5.48
C GLN A 110 24.06 -14.78 -4.66
N PHE A 111 24.75 -13.66 -4.37
CA PHE A 111 24.15 -12.52 -3.70
C PHE A 111 22.99 -11.93 -4.51
N LEU A 112 23.19 -11.64 -5.81
CA LEU A 112 22.15 -11.12 -6.69
C LEU A 112 20.94 -12.06 -6.78
N PHE A 113 21.17 -13.37 -6.88
CA PHE A 113 20.10 -14.37 -6.89
C PHE A 113 19.28 -14.38 -5.59
N LEU A 114 19.96 -14.41 -4.43
CA LEU A 114 19.32 -14.39 -3.11
C LEU A 114 18.56 -13.08 -2.90
N PHE A 115 19.13 -11.95 -3.35
CA PHE A 115 18.50 -10.64 -3.29
C PHE A 115 17.25 -10.59 -4.17
N ALA A 116 17.31 -11.10 -5.41
CA ALA A 116 16.16 -11.18 -6.32
C ALA A 116 15.04 -12.06 -5.74
N LEU A 117 15.38 -13.22 -5.17
CA LEU A 117 14.44 -14.10 -4.50
C LEU A 117 13.80 -13.42 -3.28
N GLY A 118 14.60 -12.83 -2.41
CA GLY A 118 14.12 -12.11 -1.22
C GLY A 118 13.19 -10.95 -1.60
N ALA A 119 13.54 -10.18 -2.62
CA ALA A 119 12.72 -9.10 -3.16
C ALA A 119 11.39 -9.61 -3.73
N THR A 120 11.42 -10.74 -4.44
CA THR A 120 10.21 -11.37 -5.02
C THR A 120 9.27 -11.89 -3.94
N LEU A 121 9.79 -12.57 -2.92
CA LEU A 121 9.00 -13.06 -1.79
C LEU A 121 8.38 -11.89 -1.01
N SER A 122 9.17 -10.85 -0.76
CA SER A 122 8.69 -9.63 -0.11
C SER A 122 7.58 -8.97 -0.93
N PHE A 123 7.76 -8.86 -2.24
CA PHE A 123 6.75 -8.31 -3.14
C PHE A 123 5.47 -9.14 -3.19
N ALA A 124 5.55 -10.47 -3.19
CA ALA A 124 4.39 -11.35 -3.16
C ALA A 124 3.58 -11.18 -1.87
N LEU A 125 4.25 -11.07 -0.72
CA LEU A 125 3.60 -10.75 0.57
C LEU A 125 2.92 -9.39 0.53
N TRP A 126 3.57 -8.40 -0.07
CA TRP A 126 2.99 -7.09 -0.29
C TRP A 126 1.72 -7.19 -1.15
N ILE A 127 1.74 -7.82 -2.32
CA ILE A 127 0.55 -7.93 -3.19
C ILE A 127 -0.63 -8.57 -2.45
N ARG A 128 -0.41 -9.58 -1.61
CA ARG A 128 -1.47 -10.16 -0.78
C ARG A 128 -2.14 -9.15 0.14
N LEU A 129 -1.37 -8.23 0.73
CA LEU A 129 -1.94 -7.16 1.55
C LEU A 129 -2.82 -6.23 0.72
N LEU A 130 -2.39 -5.83 -0.48
CA LEU A 130 -3.15 -4.95 -1.36
C LEU A 130 -4.57 -5.48 -1.59
N LEU A 131 -4.70 -6.79 -1.83
CA LEU A 131 -6.01 -7.41 -2.02
C LEU A 131 -6.92 -7.26 -0.79
N VAL A 132 -6.34 -7.33 0.40
CA VAL A 132 -7.07 -7.11 1.66
C VAL A 132 -7.48 -5.65 1.82
N PHE A 133 -6.59 -4.70 1.49
CA PHE A 133 -6.90 -3.27 1.46
C PHE A 133 -8.03 -2.96 0.47
N TYR A 134 -7.95 -3.52 -0.74
CA TYR A 134 -8.94 -3.36 -1.79
C TYR A 134 -10.31 -3.94 -1.42
N ASP A 135 -10.35 -5.12 -0.80
CA ASP A 135 -11.59 -5.70 -0.28
C ASP A 135 -12.20 -4.84 0.83
N GLY A 136 -11.36 -4.28 1.71
CA GLY A 136 -11.77 -3.31 2.72
C GLY A 136 -12.39 -2.06 2.10
N TYR A 137 -11.72 -1.47 1.11
CA TYR A 137 -12.20 -0.34 0.33
C TYR A 137 -13.57 -0.63 -0.30
N ARG A 138 -13.70 -1.77 -1.00
CA ARG A 138 -14.93 -2.14 -1.71
C ARG A 138 -16.12 -2.25 -0.76
N LYS A 139 -15.91 -2.80 0.45
CA LYS A 139 -16.95 -2.90 1.48
C LYS A 139 -17.38 -1.52 1.99
N VAL A 140 -16.42 -0.66 2.31
CA VAL A 140 -16.69 0.70 2.82
C VAL A 140 -17.41 1.54 1.77
N LYS A 141 -16.93 1.51 0.51
CA LYS A 141 -17.58 2.20 -0.60
C LYS A 141 -19.03 1.76 -0.78
N LYS A 142 -19.28 0.45 -0.80
CA LYS A 142 -20.65 -0.10 -0.94
C LYS A 142 -21.58 0.35 0.19
N GLU A 143 -21.06 0.46 1.42
CA GLU A 143 -21.86 0.94 2.55
C GLU A 143 -22.14 2.44 2.49
N ASN A 144 -21.16 3.25 2.08
CA ASN A 144 -21.34 4.70 1.90
C ASN A 144 -22.28 5.01 0.73
N ASP A 145 -22.16 4.31 -0.39
CA ASP A 145 -23.07 4.44 -1.53
C ASP A 145 -24.51 4.08 -1.13
N ARG A 146 -24.70 3.01 -0.35
CA ARG A 146 -26.03 2.65 0.19
C ARG A 146 -26.61 3.76 1.07
N LYS A 147 -25.81 4.32 2.00
CA LYS A 147 -26.26 5.43 2.88
C LYS A 147 -26.63 6.68 2.08
N ARG A 148 -25.90 6.99 1.00
CA ARG A 148 -26.23 8.10 0.10
C ARG A 148 -27.57 7.88 -0.61
N MET A 149 -27.79 6.69 -1.16
CA MET A 149 -29.07 6.35 -1.81
C MET A 149 -30.25 6.40 -0.83
N GLU A 150 -30.08 5.88 0.40
CA GLU A 150 -31.11 5.96 1.45
C GLU A 150 -31.43 7.41 1.81
N LYS A 151 -30.41 8.27 1.90
CA LYS A 151 -30.59 9.70 2.19
C LYS A 151 -31.31 10.42 1.05
N GLU A 152 -30.87 10.24 -0.19
CA GLU A 152 -31.51 10.82 -1.39
C GLU A 152 -32.96 10.35 -1.55
N ALA A 153 -33.23 9.07 -1.32
CA ALA A 153 -34.60 8.52 -1.35
C ALA A 153 -35.48 9.16 -0.26
N SER A 154 -34.93 9.37 0.93
CA SER A 154 -35.64 10.04 2.02
C SER A 154 -35.92 11.51 1.71
N GLU A 155 -34.94 12.26 1.19
CA GLU A 155 -35.09 13.67 0.80
C GLU A 155 -36.11 13.84 -0.33
N HIS A 156 -36.10 12.94 -1.32
CA HIS A 156 -37.09 12.92 -2.39
C HIS A 156 -38.51 12.62 -1.87
N TYR A 157 -38.64 11.71 -0.90
CA TYR A 157 -39.93 11.44 -0.23
C TYR A 157 -40.44 12.67 0.54
N TYR A 158 -39.56 13.35 1.30
CA TYR A 158 -39.92 14.58 2.02
C TYR A 158 -40.31 15.73 1.07
N MET A 159 -39.59 15.95 -0.04
CA MET A 159 -39.98 16.94 -1.05
C MET A 159 -41.36 16.67 -1.66
N ARG A 160 -41.69 15.40 -1.92
CA ARG A 160 -43.02 15.02 -2.43
C ARG A 160 -44.14 15.36 -1.44
N ILE A 161 -43.92 15.14 -0.14
CA ILE A 161 -44.92 15.44 0.89
C ILE A 161 -45.10 16.95 1.08
N THR A 162 -44.01 17.73 1.04
CA THR A 162 -44.09 19.19 1.22
C THR A 162 -44.69 19.90 0.01
N THR A 163 -44.47 19.41 -1.21
CA THR A 163 -45.11 19.93 -2.43
C THR A 163 -46.56 19.48 -2.60
N ALA A 164 -46.95 18.35 -2.02
CA ALA A 164 -48.32 17.84 -2.05
C ALA A 164 -49.23 18.40 -0.94
N ARG A 165 -48.72 19.22 0.00
CA ARG A 165 -49.60 19.95 0.92
C ARG A 165 -50.27 21.10 0.16
N PRO A 166 -51.59 21.06 -0.08
CA PRO A 166 -52.27 22.24 -0.60
C PRO A 166 -52.12 23.35 0.45
N SER A 167 -51.72 24.54 0.00
CA SER A 167 -51.84 25.74 0.82
C SER A 167 -53.31 25.87 1.20
N LYS A 168 -53.65 25.61 2.46
CA LYS A 168 -54.96 25.98 2.99
C LYS A 168 -55.01 27.51 2.96
N ILE A 169 -55.60 28.03 1.89
CA ILE A 169 -56.19 29.37 1.80
C ILE A 169 -57.65 29.21 2.19
#